data_AF-A0A0F9CZT7-F1
#
_entry.id   AF-A0A0F9CZT7-F1
#
_cell.length_a   1.000
_cell.length_b   1.000
_cell.length_c   1.000
_cell.angle_alpha   90.00
_cell.angle_beta   90.00
_cell.angle_gamma   90.00
#
_symmetry.space_group_name_H-M   'P 1'
#
loop_
_entity.id
_entity.type
_entity.pdbx_description
1 polymer ?
#
loop_
_entity_poly.entity_id
_entity_poly.type
_entity_poly.pdbx_seq_one_letter_code
_entity_poly.pdbx_strand_id
1 'polypeptide(L)' 'MTITKITDAYVRYYSDNEETKVYVEWESDAGTSGRTEGKLWPCEHTPLSAHMTALFARANREGIPIRGETW' A
#
# COMPACT_ATOMS: atom_id res chain seq x y z
N MET A 1 2.04 -3.63 17.35
CA MET A 1 2.06 -4.68 16.31
C MET A 1 3.22 -4.41 15.40
N THR A 2 4.11 -5.39 15.20
CA THR A 2 5.34 -5.21 14.41
C THR A 2 5.18 -5.93 13.08
N ILE A 3 5.31 -5.21 11.97
CA ILE A 3 5.30 -5.82 10.65
C ILE A 3 6.65 -6.49 10.41
N THR A 4 6.66 -7.79 10.15
CA THR A 4 7.87 -8.58 9.88
C THR A 4 8.17 -8.72 8.41
N LYS A 5 7.16 -8.70 7.54
CA LYS A 5 7.35 -8.86 6.09
C LYS A 5 6.28 -8.10 5.31
N ILE A 6 6.68 -7.49 4.19
CA ILE A 6 5.72 -7.05 3.17
C ILE A 6 5.48 -8.22 2.20
N THR A 7 4.22 -8.57 2.00
CA THR A 7 3.84 -9.66 1.09
C THR A 7 3.48 -9.13 -0.29
N ASP A 8 2.90 -7.93 -0.36
CA ASP A 8 2.42 -7.35 -1.60
C ASP A 8 2.29 -5.82 -1.51
N ALA A 9 2.38 -5.13 -2.64
CA ALA A 9 2.17 -3.70 -2.74
C ALA A 9 1.54 -3.35 -4.10
N TYR A 10 0.43 -2.61 -4.08
CA TYR A 10 -0.27 -2.26 -5.32
C TYR A 10 -1.06 -0.95 -5.20
N VAL A 11 -1.25 -0.29 -6.34
CA VAL A 11 -2.08 0.89 -6.53
C VAL A 11 -3.30 0.46 -7.33
N ARG A 12 -4.51 0.79 -6.87
CA ARG A 12 -5.76 0.48 -7.55
C ARG A 12 -6.48 1.76 -7.94
N TYR A 13 -6.77 1.90 -9.22
CA TYR A 13 -7.64 2.93 -9.76
C TYR A 13 -9.05 2.36 -9.93
N TYR A 14 -10.04 3.06 -9.39
CA TYR A 14 -11.45 2.74 -9.42
C TYR A 14 -12.12 3.64 -10.46
N SER A 15 -12.59 3.05 -11.57
CA SER A 15 -13.12 3.79 -12.72
C SER A 15 -14.54 4.36 -12.49
N ASP A 16 -15.28 3.81 -11.52
CA ASP A 16 -16.64 4.23 -11.17
C ASP A 16 -16.68 5.59 -10.45
N ASN A 17 -15.65 5.88 -9.66
CA ASN A 17 -15.56 7.10 -8.85
C ASN A 17 -14.23 7.85 -9.02
N GLU A 18 -13.43 7.45 -10.01
CA GLU A 18 -12.08 7.96 -10.31
C GLU A 18 -11.10 7.87 -9.11
N GLU A 19 -11.41 7.09 -8.08
CA GLU A 19 -10.62 7.01 -6.86
C GLU A 19 -9.35 6.20 -7.09
N THR A 20 -8.20 6.72 -6.65
CA THR A 20 -6.95 5.97 -6.63
C THR A 20 -6.60 5.63 -5.19
N LYS A 21 -6.50 4.33 -4.88
CA LYS A 21 -6.08 3.82 -3.58
C LYS A 21 -4.77 3.08 -3.70
N VAL A 22 -4.06 3.04 -2.60
CA VAL A 22 -2.75 2.42 -2.47
C VAL A 22 -2.84 1.41 -1.35
N TYR A 23 -2.27 0.24 -1.55
CA TYR A 23 -2.35 -0.89 -0.65
C TYR A 23 -0.97 -1.50 -0.41
N VAL A 24 -0.71 -1.87 0.85
CA VAL A 24 0.41 -2.71 1.23
C VAL A 24 -0.11 -3.85 2.09
N GLU A 25 0.14 -5.07 1.67
CA GLU A 25 -0.12 -6.27 2.45
C GLU A 25 1.11 -6.68 3.23
N TRP A 26 0.90 -7.15 4.46
CA TRP A 26 1.97 -7.47 5.37
C TRP A 26 1.63 -8.63 6.29
N GLU A 27 2.67 -9.25 6.84
CA GLU A 27 2.60 -10.24 7.91
C GLU A 27 3.28 -9.70 9.17
N SER A 28 2.73 -10.02 10.33
CA SER A 28 3.30 -9.71 11.65
C SER A 28 4.12 -10.85 12.23
N ASP A 29 4.90 -10.54 13.26
CA ASP A 29 5.67 -11.52 14.05
C ASP A 29 4.79 -12.59 14.70
N ALA A 30 3.55 -12.26 15.03
CA ALA A 30 2.54 -13.18 15.54
C ALA A 30 1.87 -14.05 14.44
N GLY A 31 2.32 -13.96 13.19
CA GLY A 31 1.74 -14.69 12.05
C GLY A 31 0.40 -14.13 11.58
N THR A 32 0.06 -12.89 11.95
CA THR A 32 -1.18 -12.24 11.49
C THR A 32 -0.90 -11.49 10.19
N SER A 33 -1.68 -11.77 9.16
CA SER A 33 -1.68 -10.99 7.92
C SER A 33 -2.60 -9.78 8.03
N GLY A 34 -2.24 -8.67 7.41
CA GLY A 34 -3.12 -7.52 7.30
C GLY A 34 -2.77 -6.64 6.11
N ARG A 35 -3.52 -5.55 6.00
CA ARG A 35 -3.41 -4.60 4.89
C ARG A 35 -3.48 -3.18 5.40
N THR A 36 -2.54 -2.36 4.96
CA THR A 36 -2.58 -0.91 5.15
C THR A 36 -3.02 -0.26 3.84
N GLU A 37 -3.97 0.66 3.91
CA GLU A 37 -4.51 1.38 2.75
C GLU A 37 -4.33 2.90 2.89
N GLY A 38 -4.11 3.57 1.75
CA GLY A 38 -3.99 5.02 1.63
C GLY A 38 -4.72 5.50 0.37
N LYS A 39 -5.22 6.74 0.38
CA LYS A 39 -5.90 7.34 -0.77
C LYS A 39 -5.00 8.36 -1.44
N LEU A 40 -4.94 8.33 -2.77
CA LEU A 40 -4.27 9.32 -3.61
C LEU A 40 -5.27 10.27 -4.29
N TRP A 41 -6.48 9.84 -4.62
CA TRP A 41 -7.53 10.70 -5.19
C TRP A 41 -8.79 10.69 -4.29
N PRO A 42 -9.60 11.78 -4.19
CA PRO A 42 -9.64 13.04 -4.96
C PRO A 42 -8.52 14.06 -4.70
N CYS A 43 -7.50 13.70 -3.93
CA CYS A 43 -6.49 14.64 -3.47
C CYS A 43 -5.08 14.25 -3.93
N GLU A 44 -4.77 14.27 -5.25
CA GLU A 44 -3.46 13.87 -5.82
C GLU A 44 -2.26 14.56 -5.14
N HIS A 45 -2.50 15.72 -4.54
CA HIS A 45 -1.51 16.51 -3.82
C HIS A 45 -1.41 16.18 -2.31
N THR A 46 -2.17 15.23 -1.80
CA THR A 46 -2.05 14.79 -0.41
C THR A 46 -0.93 13.76 -0.34
N PRO A 47 0.18 14.08 0.35
CA PRO A 47 1.24 13.11 0.53
C PRO A 47 0.70 11.90 1.29
N LEU A 48 1.09 10.70 0.87
CA LEU A 48 0.85 9.48 1.64
C LEU A 48 1.34 9.69 3.08
N SER A 49 0.63 9.11 4.05
CA SER A 49 1.04 9.20 5.45
C SER A 49 2.48 8.70 5.60
N ALA A 50 3.21 9.22 6.60
CA ALA A 50 4.58 8.80 6.86
C ALA A 50 4.69 7.27 7.05
N HIS A 51 3.67 6.67 7.66
CA HIS A 51 3.58 5.23 7.82
C HIS A 51 3.47 4.51 6.47
N MET A 52 2.55 4.93 5.60
CA MET A 52 2.37 4.31 4.28
C MET A 52 3.61 4.49 3.39
N THR A 53 4.22 5.68 3.43
CA THR A 53 5.47 5.97 2.72
C THR A 53 6.60 5.03 3.17
N ALA A 54 6.72 4.78 4.46
CA ALA A 54 7.71 3.83 4.99
C ALA A 54 7.45 2.39 4.55
N LEU A 55 6.18 1.97 4.45
CA LEU A 55 5.81 0.64 3.94
C LEU A 55 6.17 0.47 2.46
N PHE A 56 5.95 1.51 1.64
CA PHE A 56 6.36 1.50 0.22
C PHE A 56 7.88 1.45 0.05
N ALA A 57 8.61 2.26 0.82
CA ALA A 57 10.07 2.22 0.82
C ALA A 57 10.58 0.83 1.23
N ARG A 58 9.91 0.19 2.19
CA ARG A 58 10.22 -1.17 2.63
C ARG A 58 9.91 -2.21 1.55
N ALA A 59 8.76 -2.14 0.88
CA ALA A 59 8.40 -3.03 -0.23
C ALA A 59 9.48 -3.01 -1.33
N ASN A 60 9.92 -1.81 -1.73
CA ASN A 60 11.01 -1.63 -2.70
C ASN A 60 12.33 -2.25 -2.21
N ARG A 61 12.69 -2.05 -0.94
CA ARG A 61 13.89 -2.64 -0.35
C ARG A 61 13.83 -4.17 -0.29
N GLU A 62 12.65 -4.74 -0.09
CA GLU A 62 12.41 -6.20 -0.05
C GLU A 62 12.23 -6.80 -1.46
N GLY A 63 12.29 -5.98 -2.51
CA GLY A 63 12.14 -6.44 -3.90
C GLY A 63 10.71 -6.81 -4.28
N ILE A 64 9.72 -6.33 -3.52
CA ILE A 64 8.30 -6.54 -3.81
C ILE A 64 7.88 -5.57 -4.93
N PRO A 65 7.41 -6.06 -6.09
CA PRO A 65 7.01 -5.21 -7.19
C PRO A 65 5.74 -4.44 -6.82
N ILE A 66 5.76 -3.11 -7.03
CA ILE A 66 4.57 -2.28 -6.89
C ILE A 66 3.75 -2.38 -8.18
N ARG A 67 2.55 -2.96 -8.08
CA ARG A 67 1.67 -3.18 -9.24
C ARG A 67 0.62 -2.08 -9.37
N GLY A 68 0.22 -1.76 -10.59
CA GLY A 68 -0.94 -0.92 -10.88
C GLY A 68 -2.11 -1.78 -11.35
N GLU A 69 -3.27 -1.59 -10.75
CA GLU A 69 -4.52 -2.28 -11.10
C GLU A 69 -5.60 -1.26 -11.47
N THR A 70 -6.43 -1.61 -12.44
CA THR A 70 -7.62 -0.84 -12.84
C THR A 70 -8.84 -1.70 -12.58
N TRP A 71 -9.84 -1.13 -11.90
CA TRP A 71 -11.09 -1.80 -11.52
C TRP A 71 -12.32 -0.99 -11.93
#